data_AF-A0A836JGL9-F1
#
_entry.id   AF-A0A836JGL9-F1
#
_cell.length_a   1.000
_cell.length_b   1.000
_cell.length_c   1.000
_cell.angle_alpha   90.00
_cell.angle_beta   90.00
_cell.angle_gamma   90.00
#
_symmetry.space_group_name_H-M   'P 1'
#
loop_
_entity.id
_entity.type
_entity.pdbx_description
1 polymer ?
#
loop_
_entity_poly.entity_id
_entity_poly.type
_entity_poly.pdbx_seq_one_letter_code
_entity_poly.pdbx_strand_id
1 'polypeptide(L)'
;VMNIARGRLTFNRINHLKECLFSPKHLLYTNIGISISLSGIGDVLEQHYEILKGKWNKWSFTRTRNMSVSGMSIGIVCHYWYSFLDTRMTGRTIGIVLKKVIIDQLICSPLCISTFFFTLALMENNSLTEFKNEIRKKAHKLYIAEWVIWPPAQVINFYFLPTRYRVLYDNLISLGYDIYTSHVKYDMEIS
;
A
#
# COMPACT_ATOMS: atom_id res chain seq x y z
N VAL A 1 -6.41 38.77 16.54
CA VAL A 1 -5.61 38.07 17.57
C VAL A 1 -6.18 36.69 17.94
N MET A 2 -7.49 36.56 18.20
CA MET A 2 -8.10 35.28 18.63
C MET A 2 -8.07 34.14 17.59
N ASN A 3 -8.21 34.44 16.28
CA ASN A 3 -8.07 33.43 15.21
C ASN A 3 -6.63 32.92 15.03
N ILE A 4 -5.63 33.77 15.30
CA ILE A 4 -4.21 33.39 15.21
C ILE A 4 -3.84 32.47 16.37
N ALA A 5 -4.35 32.74 17.58
CA ALA A 5 -4.16 31.89 18.75
C ALA A 5 -4.82 30.51 18.58
N ARG A 6 -6.05 30.46 18.02
CA ARG A 6 -6.72 29.20 17.66
C ARG A 6 -5.94 28.41 16.61
N GLY A 7 -5.48 29.07 15.55
CA GLY A 7 -4.65 28.45 14.52
C GLY A 7 -3.36 27.84 15.08
N ARG A 8 -2.70 28.56 16.00
CA ARG A 8 -1.47 28.09 16.66
C ARG A 8 -1.72 26.91 17.61
N LEU A 9 -2.83 26.92 18.35
CA LEU A 9 -3.27 25.80 19.19
C LEU A 9 -3.58 24.54 18.36
N THR A 10 -4.32 24.69 17.26
CA THR A 10 -4.63 23.57 16.35
C THR A 10 -3.36 23.02 15.72
N PHE A 11 -2.45 23.89 15.26
CA PHE A 11 -1.16 23.48 14.69
C PHE A 11 -0.30 22.71 15.70
N ASN A 12 -0.24 23.17 16.95
CA ASN A 12 0.50 22.49 18.01
C ASN A 12 -0.11 21.12 18.34
N ARG A 13 -1.44 20.99 18.34
CA ARG A 13 -2.12 19.69 18.54
C ARG A 13 -1.84 18.72 17.39
N ILE A 14 -1.87 19.18 16.14
CA ILE A 14 -1.54 18.36 14.97
C ILE A 14 -0.10 17.87 15.04
N ASN A 15 0.85 18.75 15.37
CA ASN A 15 2.25 18.35 15.52
C ASN A 15 2.45 17.35 16.65
N HIS A 16 1.78 17.53 17.78
CA HIS A 16 1.85 16.59 18.90
C HIS A 16 1.29 15.21 18.51
N LEU A 17 0.11 15.17 17.88
CA LEU A 17 -0.51 13.94 17.38
C LEU A 17 0.41 13.24 16.37
N LYS A 18 1.00 13.99 15.45
CA LYS A 18 1.95 13.46 14.47
C LYS A 18 3.17 12.82 15.14
N GLU A 19 3.76 13.47 16.13
CA GLU A 19 4.91 12.90 16.86
C GLU A 19 4.50 11.65 17.67
N CYS A 20 3.29 11.61 18.23
CA CYS A 20 2.77 10.43 18.91
C CYS A 20 2.53 9.24 17.96
N LEU A 21 1.89 9.48 16.82
CA LEU A 21 1.51 8.45 15.83
C LEU A 21 2.74 7.87 15.11
N PHE A 22 3.71 8.70 14.75
CA PHE A 22 4.94 8.28 14.08
C PHE A 22 6.11 8.06 15.04
N SER A 23 5.82 7.95 16.34
CA SER A 23 6.78 7.50 17.35
C SER A 23 7.13 6.03 17.13
N PRO A 24 8.38 5.60 17.39
CA PRO A 24 8.78 4.19 17.27
C PRO A 24 7.85 3.20 17.97
N LYS A 25 7.22 3.60 19.08
CA LYS A 25 6.29 2.76 19.86
C LYS A 25 4.97 2.49 19.13
N HIS A 26 4.47 3.44 18.34
CA HIS A 26 3.16 3.35 17.66
C HIS A 26 3.28 3.15 16.15
N LEU A 27 4.48 3.27 15.58
CA LEU A 27 4.72 3.28 14.14
C LEU A 27 4.15 2.05 13.42
N LEU A 28 4.23 0.86 14.03
CA LEU A 28 3.65 -0.36 13.46
C LEU A 28 2.13 -0.24 13.33
N TYR A 29 1.44 0.14 14.42
CA TYR A 29 -0.01 0.28 14.44
C TYR A 29 -0.48 1.39 13.49
N THR A 30 0.24 2.51 13.44
CA THR A 30 -0.05 3.62 12.53
C THR A 30 0.07 3.16 11.07
N ASN A 31 1.16 2.48 10.71
CA ASN A 31 1.36 1.98 9.35
C ASN A 31 0.29 0.97 8.94
N ILE A 32 -0.03 0.01 9.81
CA ILE A 32 -1.09 -0.97 9.57
C ILE A 32 -2.44 -0.28 9.40
N GLY A 33 -2.78 0.65 10.29
CA GLY A 33 -4.05 1.39 10.26
C GLY A 33 -4.21 2.21 8.97
N ILE A 34 -3.14 2.88 8.52
CA ILE A 34 -3.12 3.60 7.25
C ILE A 34 -3.31 2.62 6.08
N SER A 35 -2.60 1.49 6.07
CA SER A 35 -2.67 0.51 4.98
C SER A 35 -4.07 -0.10 4.85
N ILE A 36 -4.69 -0.50 5.97
CA ILE A 36 -6.09 -0.98 6.01
C ILE A 36 -7.03 0.07 5.44
N SER A 37 -6.88 1.32 5.90
CA SER A 37 -7.79 2.41 5.53
C SER A 37 -7.69 2.73 4.04
N LEU A 38 -6.47 2.88 3.51
CA LEU A 38 -6.27 3.26 2.12
C LEU A 38 -6.66 2.15 1.15
N SER A 39 -6.35 0.88 1.44
CA SER A 39 -6.79 -0.22 0.59
C SER A 39 -8.31 -0.37 0.59
N GLY A 40 -8.97 -0.14 1.74
CA GLY A 40 -10.43 -0.07 1.80
C GLY A 40 -11.00 1.09 0.98
N ILE A 41 -10.41 2.30 1.09
CA ILE A 41 -10.83 3.48 0.32
C ILE A 41 -10.62 3.27 -1.19
N GLY A 42 -9.47 2.73 -1.60
CA GLY A 42 -9.17 2.45 -3.01
C GLY A 42 -10.21 1.52 -3.63
N ASP A 43 -10.62 0.48 -2.90
CA ASP A 43 -11.67 -0.41 -3.35
C ASP A 43 -13.07 0.25 -3.42
N VAL A 44 -13.41 1.09 -2.44
CA VAL A 44 -14.67 1.87 -2.47
C VAL A 44 -14.72 2.77 -3.71
N LEU A 45 -13.61 3.43 -4.03
CA LEU A 45 -13.51 4.30 -5.21
C LEU A 45 -13.66 3.49 -6.50
N GLU A 46 -13.00 2.34 -6.62
CA GLU A 46 -13.11 1.49 -7.80
C GLU A 46 -14.53 0.93 -7.96
N GLN A 47 -15.14 0.41 -6.88
CA GLN A 47 -16.53 -0.05 -6.94
C GLN A 47 -17.49 1.06 -7.34
N HIS A 48 -17.29 2.28 -6.83
CA HIS A 48 -18.09 3.43 -7.23
C HIS A 48 -17.95 3.72 -8.73
N TYR A 49 -16.72 3.70 -9.24
CA TYR A 49 -16.43 3.89 -10.66
C TYR A 49 -17.05 2.81 -11.54
N GLU A 50 -16.95 1.53 -11.17
CA GLU A 50 -17.54 0.40 -11.89
C GLU A 50 -19.08 0.48 -11.94
N ILE A 51 -19.72 0.91 -10.85
CA ILE A 51 -21.17 1.13 -10.79
C ILE A 51 -21.59 2.26 -11.73
N LEU A 52 -20.85 3.38 -11.74
CA LEU A 52 -21.10 4.49 -12.67
C LEU A 52 -20.95 4.08 -14.14
N LYS A 53 -20.05 3.14 -14.43
CA LYS A 53 -19.83 2.56 -15.76
C LYS A 53 -20.84 1.48 -16.14
N GLY A 54 -21.74 1.09 -15.23
CA GLY A 54 -22.71 0.01 -15.44
C GLY A 54 -22.09 -1.39 -15.51
N LYS A 55 -20.83 -1.57 -15.08
CA LYS A 55 -20.17 -2.89 -15.01
C LYS A 55 -20.65 -3.71 -13.81
N TRP A 56 -21.19 -3.05 -12.80
CA TRP A 56 -21.57 -3.65 -11.54
C TRP A 56 -22.86 -3.05 -11.00
N ASN A 57 -23.75 -3.87 -10.42
CA ASN A 57 -25.10 -3.44 -10.05
C ASN A 57 -25.28 -3.10 -8.56
N LYS A 58 -24.41 -3.61 -7.67
CA LYS A 58 -24.56 -3.43 -6.22
C LYS A 58 -23.24 -3.42 -5.48
N TRP A 59 -23.07 -2.49 -4.56
CA TRP A 59 -21.88 -2.43 -3.71
C TRP A 59 -21.63 -3.73 -2.92
N SER A 60 -20.37 -4.16 -2.85
CA SER A 60 -19.91 -5.40 -2.23
C SER A 60 -19.02 -5.11 -1.02
N PHE A 61 -19.59 -5.27 0.18
CA PHE A 61 -18.84 -5.15 1.43
C PHE A 61 -17.74 -6.20 1.55
N THR A 62 -17.99 -7.42 1.06
CA THR A 62 -17.00 -8.52 1.09
C THR A 62 -15.74 -8.17 0.33
N ARG A 63 -15.87 -7.52 -0.84
CA ARG A 63 -14.74 -7.07 -1.66
C ARG A 63 -13.90 -6.02 -0.91
N THR A 64 -14.55 -5.00 -0.34
CA THR A 64 -13.86 -3.96 0.45
C THR A 64 -13.18 -4.53 1.69
N ARG A 65 -13.83 -5.46 2.39
CA ARG A 65 -13.23 -6.20 3.51
C ARG A 65 -11.99 -6.97 3.07
N ASN A 66 -12.06 -7.68 1.95
CA ASN A 66 -10.95 -8.47 1.44
C ASN A 66 -9.73 -7.59 1.08
N MET A 67 -9.96 -6.47 0.39
CA MET A 67 -8.92 -5.48 0.08
C MET A 67 -8.33 -4.82 1.35
N SER A 68 -9.17 -4.55 2.35
CA SER A 68 -8.71 -3.96 3.62
C SER A 68 -7.81 -4.93 4.40
N VAL A 69 -8.15 -6.22 4.44
CA VAL A 69 -7.35 -7.26 5.11
C VAL A 69 -6.06 -7.58 4.35
N SER A 70 -6.07 -7.53 3.01
CA SER A 70 -4.82 -7.60 2.24
C SER A 70 -3.93 -6.39 2.52
N GLY A 71 -4.49 -5.18 2.63
CA GLY A 71 -3.75 -3.97 3.03
C GLY A 71 -3.11 -4.12 4.41
N MET A 72 -3.79 -4.77 5.37
CA MET A 72 -3.18 -5.12 6.66
C MET A 72 -1.94 -6.00 6.51
N SER A 73 -2.04 -7.07 5.72
CA SER A 73 -0.96 -8.04 5.52
C SER A 73 0.26 -7.39 4.86
N ILE A 74 0.03 -6.59 3.81
CA ILE A 74 1.08 -5.84 3.11
C ILE A 74 1.71 -4.79 4.05
N GLY A 75 0.89 -4.05 4.82
CA GLY A 75 1.38 -3.05 5.77
C GLY A 75 2.34 -3.61 6.83
N ILE A 76 2.11 -4.85 7.29
CA ILE A 76 3.03 -5.58 8.18
C ILE A 76 4.35 -5.87 7.47
N VAL A 77 4.29 -6.44 6.25
CA VAL A 77 5.48 -6.78 5.45
C VAL A 77 6.32 -5.53 5.19
N CYS A 78 5.70 -4.45 4.70
CA CYS A 78 6.38 -3.19 4.41
C CYS A 78 7.04 -2.59 5.66
N HIS A 79 6.35 -2.57 6.82
CA HIS A 79 6.94 -2.03 8.06
C HIS A 79 8.26 -2.71 8.43
N TYR A 80 8.28 -4.04 8.45
CA TYR A 80 9.49 -4.79 8.79
C TYR A 80 10.55 -4.70 7.69
N TRP A 81 10.14 -4.66 6.43
CA TRP A 81 11.04 -4.52 5.29
C TRP A 81 11.84 -3.21 5.32
N TYR A 82 11.17 -2.07 5.53
CA TYR A 82 11.85 -0.78 5.63
C TYR A 82 12.77 -0.70 6.85
N SER A 83 12.38 -1.28 7.98
CA SER A 83 13.23 -1.40 9.18
C SER A 83 14.51 -2.21 8.89
N PHE A 84 14.37 -3.32 8.16
CA PHE A 84 15.49 -4.16 7.73
C PHE A 84 16.44 -3.40 6.79
N LEU A 85 15.91 -2.75 5.74
CA LEU A 85 16.72 -1.99 4.78
C LEU A 85 17.49 -0.85 5.44
N ASP A 86 16.88 -0.16 6.41
CA ASP A 86 17.55 0.94 7.11
C ASP A 86 18.61 0.48 8.10
N THR A 87 18.44 -0.71 8.68
CA THR A 87 19.47 -1.30 9.56
C THR A 87 20.65 -1.83 8.75
N ARG A 88 20.41 -2.39 7.56
CA ARG A 88 21.45 -3.02 6.72
C ARG A 88 22.16 -2.06 5.77
N MET A 89 21.49 -1.01 5.33
CA MET A 89 22.01 -0.07 4.34
C MET A 89 21.82 1.36 4.84
N THR A 90 22.69 1.78 5.74
CA THR A 90 22.68 3.12 6.31
C THR A 90 23.22 4.15 5.32
N GLY A 91 22.64 5.35 5.30
CA GLY A 91 23.04 6.44 4.40
C GLY A 91 22.04 6.72 3.27
N ARG A 92 22.31 7.81 2.54
CA ARG A 92 21.44 8.37 1.49
C ARG A 92 22.19 8.75 0.21
N THR A 93 23.39 8.21 0.00
CA THR A 93 24.09 8.45 -1.27
C THR A 93 23.29 7.82 -2.41
N ILE A 94 23.39 8.38 -3.61
CA ILE A 94 22.62 7.92 -4.78
C ILE A 94 22.87 6.42 -5.04
N GLY A 95 24.12 5.95 -4.90
CA GLY A 95 24.44 4.52 -5.04
C GLY A 95 23.73 3.62 -4.02
N ILE A 96 23.61 4.07 -2.75
CA ILE A 96 22.88 3.33 -1.71
C ILE A 96 21.38 3.33 -2.01
N VAL A 97 20.83 4.47 -2.44
CA VAL A 97 19.42 4.59 -2.80
C VAL A 97 19.08 3.67 -3.98
N LEU A 98 19.84 3.72 -5.07
CA LEU A 98 19.60 2.85 -6.23
C LEU A 98 19.72 1.37 -5.85
N LYS A 99 20.68 1.00 -5.01
CA LYS A 99 20.80 -0.37 -4.50
C LYS A 99 19.59 -0.77 -3.65
N LYS A 100 19.07 0.12 -2.80
CA LYS A 100 17.82 -0.12 -2.04
C LYS A 100 16.64 -0.34 -2.98
N VAL A 101 16.49 0.51 -4.00
CA VAL A 101 15.42 0.40 -5.00
C VAL A 101 15.51 -0.94 -5.74
N ILE A 102 16.70 -1.35 -6.21
CA ILE A 102 16.85 -2.64 -6.90
C ILE A 102 16.48 -3.82 -5.99
N ILE A 103 16.93 -3.81 -4.73
CA ILE A 103 16.61 -4.85 -3.75
C ILE A 103 15.10 -4.87 -3.46
N ASP A 104 14.49 -3.70 -3.32
CA ASP A 104 13.06 -3.55 -3.10
C ASP A 104 12.24 -4.14 -4.25
N GLN A 105 12.61 -3.83 -5.50
CA GLN A 105 11.91 -4.35 -6.67
C GLN A 105 12.11 -5.86 -6.91
N LEU A 106 13.29 -6.39 -6.59
CA LEU A 106 13.59 -7.81 -6.80
C LEU A 106 13.09 -8.73 -5.67
N ILE A 107 12.89 -8.19 -4.46
CA ILE A 107 12.53 -8.99 -3.29
C ILE A 107 11.20 -8.54 -2.70
N CYS A 108 11.05 -7.27 -2.34
CA CYS A 108 9.84 -6.77 -1.69
C CYS A 108 8.63 -6.85 -2.61
N SER A 109 8.74 -6.36 -3.84
CA SER A 109 7.62 -6.34 -4.78
C SER A 109 7.05 -7.76 -5.06
N PRO A 110 7.87 -8.78 -5.40
CA PRO A 110 7.37 -10.16 -5.52
C PRO A 110 6.76 -10.72 -4.23
N LEU A 111 7.33 -10.40 -3.06
CA LEU A 111 6.79 -10.81 -1.78
C LEU A 111 5.42 -10.16 -1.52
N CYS A 112 5.28 -8.85 -1.71
CA CYS A 112 4.03 -8.12 -1.51
C CYS A 112 2.92 -8.62 -2.44
N ILE A 113 3.22 -8.82 -3.73
CA ILE A 113 2.25 -9.38 -4.69
C ILE A 113 1.84 -10.80 -4.29
N SER A 114 2.80 -11.64 -3.86
CA SER A 114 2.51 -12.99 -3.41
C SER A 114 1.65 -13.00 -2.14
N THR A 115 1.97 -12.14 -1.17
CA THR A 115 1.18 -11.95 0.06
C THR A 115 -0.23 -11.47 -0.27
N PHE A 116 -0.39 -10.52 -1.20
CA PHE A 116 -1.69 -10.03 -1.64
C PHE A 116 -2.58 -11.15 -2.17
N PHE A 117 -2.12 -11.88 -3.19
CA PHE A 117 -2.90 -12.97 -3.78
C PHE A 117 -3.15 -14.10 -2.78
N PHE A 118 -2.18 -14.41 -1.92
CA PHE A 118 -2.32 -15.46 -0.92
C PHE A 118 -3.38 -15.10 0.12
N THR A 119 -3.35 -13.87 0.66
CA THR A 119 -4.37 -13.38 1.59
C THR A 119 -5.75 -13.41 0.95
N LEU A 120 -5.89 -12.97 -0.31
CA LEU A 120 -7.16 -13.03 -1.01
C LEU A 120 -7.67 -14.46 -1.22
N ALA A 121 -6.80 -15.40 -1.62
CA ALA A 121 -7.19 -16.79 -1.82
C ALA A 121 -7.71 -17.44 -0.54
N LEU A 122 -7.10 -17.12 0.61
CA LEU A 122 -7.59 -17.57 1.91
C LEU A 122 -8.97 -16.99 2.25
N MET A 123 -9.21 -15.72 1.92
CA MET A 123 -10.48 -15.04 2.22
C MET A 123 -11.63 -15.44 1.30
N GLU A 124 -11.31 -15.81 0.05
CA GLU A 124 -12.27 -16.25 -0.96
C GLU A 124 -12.53 -17.76 -0.90
N ASN A 125 -11.82 -18.51 -0.04
CA ASN A 125 -11.82 -19.97 0.03
C ASN A 125 -11.48 -20.64 -1.32
N ASN A 126 -10.60 -20.03 -2.09
CA ASN A 126 -10.21 -20.54 -3.40
C ASN A 126 -9.39 -21.83 -3.25
N SER A 127 -9.56 -22.77 -4.16
CA SER A 127 -8.69 -23.93 -4.29
C SER A 127 -7.28 -23.52 -4.69
N LEU A 128 -6.30 -24.37 -4.37
CA LEU A 128 -4.88 -24.12 -4.71
C LEU A 128 -4.66 -24.03 -6.23
N THR A 129 -5.53 -24.65 -7.02
CA THR A 129 -5.54 -24.59 -8.49
C THR A 129 -6.05 -23.24 -8.99
N GLU A 130 -7.15 -22.73 -8.44
CA GLU A 130 -7.70 -21.40 -8.79
C GLU A 130 -6.72 -20.29 -8.44
N PHE A 131 -6.10 -20.36 -7.26
CA PHE A 131 -5.04 -19.44 -6.85
C PHE A 131 -3.88 -19.39 -7.84
N LYS A 132 -3.35 -20.55 -8.24
CA LYS A 132 -2.24 -20.64 -9.21
C LYS A 132 -2.62 -20.06 -10.57
N ASN A 133 -3.84 -20.35 -11.04
CA ASN A 133 -4.34 -19.81 -12.29
C ASN A 133 -4.49 -18.29 -12.22
N GLU A 134 -4.96 -17.76 -11.10
CA GLU A 134 -5.13 -16.34 -10.91
C GLU A 134 -3.80 -15.59 -10.87
N ILE A 135 -2.81 -16.09 -10.13
CA ILE A 135 -1.45 -15.55 -10.16
C ILE A 135 -0.91 -15.53 -11.59
N ARG A 136 -1.02 -16.65 -12.31
CA ARG A 136 -0.50 -16.74 -13.69
C ARG A 136 -1.15 -15.69 -14.62
N LYS A 137 -2.46 -15.47 -14.47
CA LYS A 137 -3.23 -14.54 -15.30
C LYS A 137 -3.06 -13.06 -14.92
N LYS A 138 -2.91 -12.74 -13.63
CA LYS A 138 -3.01 -11.36 -13.15
C LYS A 138 -1.73 -10.82 -12.54
N ALA A 139 -0.87 -11.67 -11.97
CA ALA A 139 0.33 -11.19 -11.29
C ALA A 139 1.29 -10.46 -12.23
N HIS A 140 1.37 -10.85 -13.50
CA HIS A 140 2.22 -10.14 -14.47
C HIS A 140 1.74 -8.70 -14.73
N LYS A 141 0.42 -8.46 -14.79
CA LYS A 141 -0.15 -7.11 -14.98
C LYS A 141 0.16 -6.21 -13.78
N LEU A 142 0.03 -6.76 -12.57
CA LEU A 142 0.39 -6.06 -11.33
C LEU A 142 1.89 -5.80 -11.25
N TYR A 143 2.72 -6.80 -11.56
CA TYR A 143 4.17 -6.68 -11.53
C TYR A 143 4.69 -5.65 -12.53
N ILE A 144 4.14 -5.57 -13.74
CA ILE A 144 4.52 -4.53 -14.71
C ILE A 144 4.16 -3.14 -14.17
N ALA A 145 2.95 -2.97 -13.62
CA ALA A 145 2.54 -1.69 -13.03
C ALA A 145 3.44 -1.31 -11.84
N GLU A 146 3.84 -2.28 -11.02
CA GLU A 146 4.79 -2.07 -9.93
C GLU A 146 6.13 -1.52 -10.43
N TRP A 147 6.70 -2.12 -11.48
CA TRP A 147 7.96 -1.66 -12.07
C TRP A 147 7.87 -0.27 -12.73
N VAL A 148 6.67 0.20 -13.05
CA VAL A 148 6.47 1.56 -13.58
C VAL A 148 6.32 2.57 -12.44
N ILE A 149 5.59 2.22 -11.39
CA ILE A 149 5.19 3.14 -10.33
C ILE A 149 6.26 3.22 -9.23
N TRP A 150 6.77 2.07 -8.79
CA TRP A 150 7.57 2.01 -7.57
C TRP A 150 9.02 2.45 -7.73
N PRO A 151 9.77 2.15 -8.80
CA PRO A 151 11.15 2.63 -8.91
C PRO A 151 11.28 4.17 -8.77
N PRO A 152 10.50 5.02 -9.47
CA PRO A 152 10.58 6.46 -9.25
C PRO A 152 10.09 6.87 -7.86
N ALA A 153 9.03 6.24 -7.34
CA ALA A 153 8.51 6.53 -6.02
C ALA A 153 9.53 6.19 -4.92
N GLN A 154 10.22 5.04 -5.01
CA GLN A 154 11.20 4.57 -4.04
C GLN A 154 12.50 5.39 -4.08
N VAL A 155 12.91 5.89 -5.25
CA VAL A 155 14.01 6.86 -5.31
C VAL A 155 13.67 8.10 -4.47
N ILE A 156 12.46 8.65 -4.63
CA ILE A 156 12.01 9.80 -3.82
C ILE A 156 11.95 9.42 -2.34
N ASN A 157 11.40 8.25 -2.02
CA ASN A 157 11.21 7.74 -0.69
C ASN A 157 12.54 7.61 0.09
N PHE A 158 13.51 6.91 -0.49
CA PHE A 158 14.78 6.64 0.17
C PHE A 158 15.71 7.86 0.20
N TYR A 159 15.65 8.70 -0.82
CA TYR A 159 16.53 9.87 -0.92
C TYR A 159 16.06 11.04 -0.04
N PHE A 160 14.78 11.41 -0.13
CA PHE A 160 14.26 12.61 0.54
C PHE A 160 13.66 12.33 1.92
N LEU A 161 12.98 11.19 2.11
CA LEU A 161 12.16 10.99 3.30
C LEU A 161 12.93 10.35 4.47
N PRO A 162 12.74 10.85 5.70
CA PRO A 162 13.11 10.15 6.92
C PRO A 162 12.34 8.82 7.05
N THR A 163 13.00 7.79 7.59
CA THR A 163 12.45 6.43 7.81
C THR A 163 11.03 6.42 8.36
N ARG A 164 10.74 7.26 9.37
CA ARG A 164 9.42 7.32 10.02
C ARG A 164 8.26 7.73 9.12
N TYR A 165 8.51 8.38 7.98
CA TYR A 165 7.48 8.83 7.04
C TYR A 165 7.42 8.02 5.75
N ARG A 166 8.34 7.07 5.55
CA ARG A 166 8.44 6.32 4.30
C ARG A 166 7.22 5.48 4.02
N VAL A 167 6.72 4.80 5.05
CA VAL A 167 5.51 3.96 4.94
C VAL A 167 4.26 4.81 4.71
N LEU A 168 4.20 6.02 5.28
CA LEU A 168 3.09 6.95 4.99
C LEU A 168 3.10 7.37 3.52
N TYR A 169 4.27 7.76 2.99
CA TYR A 169 4.41 8.14 1.59
C TYR A 169 4.08 6.98 0.65
N ASP A 170 4.64 5.81 0.93
CA ASP A 170 4.36 4.56 0.22
C ASP A 170 2.86 4.31 0.11
N ASN A 171 2.17 4.36 1.25
CA ASN A 171 0.72 4.22 1.36
C ASN A 171 -0.07 5.25 0.53
N LEU A 172 0.38 6.50 0.44
CA LEU A 172 -0.29 7.51 -0.39
C LEU A 172 -0.20 7.19 -1.88
N ILE A 173 0.92 6.65 -2.35
CA ILE A 173 1.08 6.15 -3.71
C ILE A 173 0.24 4.86 -3.89
N SER A 174 0.21 4.00 -2.86
CA SER A 174 -0.60 2.78 -2.86
C SER A 174 -2.07 3.04 -3.08
N LEU A 175 -2.64 4.20 -2.70
CA LEU A 175 -4.06 4.47 -2.99
C LEU A 175 -4.39 4.38 -4.48
N GLY A 176 -3.56 4.97 -5.34
CA GLY A 176 -3.74 4.90 -6.80
C GLY A 176 -3.50 3.47 -7.33
N TYR A 177 -2.51 2.79 -6.76
CA TYR A 177 -2.21 1.41 -7.09
C TYR A 177 -3.29 0.43 -6.61
N ASP A 178 -3.97 0.69 -5.50
CA ASP A 178 -5.04 -0.12 -4.91
C ASP A 178 -6.31 -0.02 -5.75
N ILE A 179 -6.60 1.16 -6.32
CA ILE A 179 -7.65 1.33 -7.33
C ILE A 179 -7.35 0.43 -8.54
N TYR A 180 -6.14 0.52 -9.10
CA TYR A 180 -5.73 -0.32 -10.24
C TYR A 180 -5.70 -1.82 -9.90
N THR A 181 -5.27 -2.18 -8.70
CA THR A 181 -5.19 -3.57 -8.24
C THR A 181 -6.58 -4.15 -8.04
N SER A 182 -7.50 -3.38 -7.44
CA SER A 182 -8.91 -3.73 -7.32
C SER A 182 -9.52 -3.92 -8.70
N HIS A 183 -9.24 -3.01 -9.65
CA HIS A 183 -9.64 -3.16 -11.04
C HIS A 183 -9.11 -4.48 -11.63
N VAL A 184 -7.81 -4.71 -11.68
CA VAL A 184 -7.23 -5.94 -12.25
C VAL A 184 -7.74 -7.22 -11.59
N LYS A 185 -8.02 -7.19 -10.28
CA LYS A 185 -8.57 -8.33 -9.54
C LYS A 185 -10.03 -8.61 -9.91
N TYR A 186 -10.87 -7.59 -10.07
CA TYR A 186 -12.32 -7.77 -10.24
C TYR A 186 -12.84 -7.49 -11.66
N ASP A 187 -12.00 -6.97 -12.55
CA ASP A 187 -12.36 -6.81 -13.96
C ASP A 187 -12.64 -8.21 -14.53
N MET A 188 -13.90 -8.42 -14.86
CA MET A 188 -14.35 -9.62 -15.55
C MET A 188 -13.70 -9.57 -16.93
N GLU A 189 -12.72 -10.43 -17.19
CA GLU A 189 -12.39 -10.77 -18.57
C GLU A 189 -13.71 -11.25 -19.18
N ILE A 190 -14.27 -10.45 -20.09
CA ILE A 190 -15.40 -10.86 -20.92
C ILE A 190 -14.89 -12.06 -21.72
N SER A 191 -15.18 -13.26 -21.19
CA SER A 191 -15.02 -14.54 -21.89
C SER A 191 -16.30 -14.86 -22.64
#